data_AF-A0AAX6DP13-F1
#
_entry.id   AF-A0AAX6DP13-F1
#
_cell.length_a   1.000
_cell.length_b   1.000
_cell.length_c   1.000
_cell.angle_alpha   90.00
_cell.angle_beta   90.00
_cell.angle_gamma   90.00
#
_symmetry.space_group_name_H-M   'P 1'
#
loop_
_entity.id
_entity.type
_entity.pdbx_description
1 polymer ?
#
loop_
_entity_poly.entity_id
_entity_poly.type
_entity_poly.pdbx_seq_one_letter_code
_entity_poly.pdbx_strand_id
1 'polypeptide(L)'
;MGTLNKPDDEMLLKKLNARWKKKFGEEIHKDLVYLISVERVLHMEDFNEEGIWVPSSEYSNAEPDPLRNFAEKIVDEMNSGHADDVRRLCNIFVDSGFQVTDTKMIWVDRLGFDLYIYSEKGVFAARIPFPREVTDEKGVKSSFNSMSHLAWEVEKNYTVPEFEKVKCLKKIR
;
A
#
# COMPACT_ATOMS: atom_id res chain seq x y z
N MET A 1 -0.66 -22.31 13.93
CA MET A 1 0.72 -21.90 13.56
C MET A 1 1.13 -22.84 12.45
N GLY A 2 1.78 -22.40 11.38
CA GLY A 2 2.07 -23.31 10.26
C GLY A 2 2.97 -24.49 10.65
N THR A 3 2.86 -25.59 9.90
CA THR A 3 3.73 -26.77 10.07
C THR A 3 4.85 -26.75 9.03
N LEU A 4 6.10 -26.93 9.46
CA LEU A 4 7.26 -27.02 8.58
C LEU A 4 7.48 -28.46 8.13
N ASN A 5 7.55 -28.69 6.83
CA ASN A 5 7.66 -30.01 6.22
C ASN A 5 8.80 -30.05 5.19
N LYS A 6 9.47 -31.21 5.07
CA LYS A 6 10.42 -31.47 3.99
C LYS A 6 9.64 -32.08 2.81
N PRO A 7 9.70 -31.49 1.60
CA PRO A 7 9.00 -32.04 0.45
C PRO A 7 9.76 -33.23 -0.14
N ASP A 8 9.09 -34.38 -0.23
CA ASP A 8 9.69 -35.61 -0.79
C ASP A 8 9.34 -35.82 -2.28
N ASP A 9 8.38 -35.05 -2.81
CA ASP A 9 7.99 -35.08 -4.22
C ASP A 9 9.06 -34.40 -5.09
N GLU A 10 9.74 -35.19 -5.93
CA GLU A 10 10.76 -34.71 -6.86
C GLU A 10 10.24 -33.64 -7.86
N MET A 11 8.98 -33.76 -8.31
CA MET A 11 8.39 -32.80 -9.24
C MET A 11 8.17 -31.46 -8.56
N LEU A 12 7.67 -31.48 -7.32
CA LEU A 12 7.52 -30.29 -6.49
C LEU A 12 8.87 -29.64 -6.20
N LEU A 13 9.88 -30.42 -5.81
CA LEU A 13 11.25 -29.94 -5.59
C LEU A 13 11.84 -29.25 -6.84
N LYS A 14 11.64 -29.81 -8.03
CA LYS A 14 12.05 -29.17 -9.30
C LYS A 14 11.34 -27.84 -9.53
N LYS A 15 10.02 -27.77 -9.28
CA LYS A 15 9.23 -26.53 -9.40
C LYS A 15 9.70 -25.46 -8.42
N LEU A 16 9.97 -25.83 -7.17
CA LEU A 16 10.46 -24.92 -6.13
C LEU A 16 11.85 -24.37 -6.46
N ASN A 17 12.76 -25.23 -6.92
CA ASN A 17 14.08 -24.82 -7.40
C ASN A 17 13.99 -23.82 -8.57
N ALA A 18 13.13 -24.08 -9.55
CA ALA A 18 12.92 -23.15 -10.66
C ALA A 18 12.38 -21.78 -10.18
N ARG A 19 11.46 -21.77 -9.21
CA ARG A 19 10.97 -20.53 -8.58
C ARG A 19 12.05 -19.80 -7.79
N TRP A 20 12.89 -20.52 -7.04
CA TRP A 20 14.03 -19.95 -6.31
C TRP A 20 15.01 -19.30 -7.27
N LYS A 21 15.46 -20.01 -8.31
CA LYS A 21 16.36 -19.50 -9.33
C LYS A 21 15.80 -18.28 -10.05
N LYS A 22 14.49 -18.28 -10.36
CA LYS A 22 13.83 -17.11 -10.95
C LYS A 22 13.85 -15.89 -10.02
N LYS A 23 13.72 -16.09 -8.70
CA LYS A 23 13.65 -15.00 -7.72
C LYS A 23 15.03 -14.48 -7.30
N PHE A 24 15.99 -15.37 -7.10
CA PHE A 24 17.29 -15.05 -6.50
C PHE A 24 18.49 -15.19 -7.45
N GLY A 25 18.30 -15.76 -8.65
CA GLY A 25 19.37 -15.93 -9.63
C GLY A 25 20.34 -17.08 -9.36
N GLU A 26 20.10 -17.88 -8.32
CA GLU A 26 20.98 -18.96 -7.86
C GLU A 26 20.26 -20.31 -7.73
N GLU A 27 21.01 -21.40 -7.65
CA GLU A 27 20.50 -22.75 -7.41
C GLU A 27 20.59 -23.09 -5.92
N ILE A 28 19.62 -23.87 -5.41
CA ILE A 28 19.59 -24.29 -4.01
C ILE A 28 19.64 -25.82 -3.91
N HIS A 29 20.38 -26.34 -2.94
CA HIS A 29 20.42 -27.77 -2.71
C HIS A 29 19.06 -28.26 -2.21
N LYS A 30 18.55 -29.38 -2.75
CA LYS A 30 17.21 -29.92 -2.42
C LYS A 30 17.02 -30.14 -0.92
N ASP A 31 18.07 -30.52 -0.20
CA ASP A 31 18.03 -30.76 1.24
C ASP A 31 17.80 -29.51 2.10
N LEU A 32 18.01 -28.33 1.53
CA LEU A 32 17.82 -27.04 2.19
C LEU A 32 16.42 -26.45 1.90
N VAL A 33 15.58 -27.15 1.13
CA VAL A 33 14.24 -26.70 0.79
C VAL A 33 13.23 -27.25 1.81
N TYR A 34 12.52 -26.33 2.46
CA TYR A 34 11.43 -26.64 3.38
C TYR A 34 10.16 -25.89 2.95
N LEU A 35 9.00 -26.48 3.24
CA LEU A 35 7.69 -25.87 3.00
C LEU A 35 6.98 -25.62 4.31
N ILE A 36 6.36 -24.45 4.44
CA ILE A 36 5.47 -24.13 5.53
C ILE A 36 4.04 -24.34 5.05
N SER A 37 3.33 -25.31 5.64
CA SER A 37 1.89 -25.46 5.47
C SER A 37 1.20 -24.34 6.25
N VAL A 38 0.66 -23.36 5.53
CA VAL A 38 0.02 -22.17 6.12
C VAL A 38 -1.34 -22.56 6.69
N GLU A 39 -1.49 -22.45 8.01
CA GLU A 39 -2.79 -22.66 8.68
C GLU A 39 -3.59 -21.37 8.83
N ARG A 40 -2.89 -20.28 9.16
CA ARG A 40 -3.41 -18.92 9.30
C ARG A 40 -2.26 -17.93 9.28
N VAL A 41 -2.53 -16.70 8.87
CA VAL A 41 -1.57 -15.60 8.82
C VAL A 41 -2.01 -14.51 9.80
N LEU A 42 -1.07 -13.94 10.57
CA LEU A 42 -1.33 -12.74 11.35
C LEU A 42 -0.86 -11.55 10.53
N HIS A 43 -1.79 -10.69 10.09
CA HIS A 43 -1.50 -9.48 9.35
C HIS A 43 -1.51 -8.27 10.30
N MET A 44 -0.49 -7.42 10.21
CA MET A 44 -0.34 -6.19 11.02
C MET A 44 0.03 -5.05 10.07
N GLU A 45 -0.59 -3.88 10.23
CA GLU A 45 -0.31 -2.70 9.38
C GLU A 45 1.01 -2.03 9.76
N ASP A 46 1.25 -1.85 11.07
CA ASP A 46 2.49 -1.29 11.62
C ASP A 46 2.87 -1.99 12.93
N PHE A 47 4.05 -1.65 13.47
CA PHE A 47 4.49 -2.09 14.78
C PHE A 47 3.56 -1.60 15.89
N ASN A 48 3.47 -2.38 16.98
CA ASN A 48 2.63 -2.09 18.16
C ASN A 48 1.12 -2.06 17.88
N GLU A 49 0.66 -2.77 16.85
CA GLU A 49 -0.77 -2.90 16.54
C GLU A 49 -1.31 -4.29 16.80
N GLU A 50 -2.60 -4.36 17.13
CA GLU A 50 -3.33 -5.61 17.17
C GLU A 50 -3.53 -6.10 15.73
N GLY A 51 -2.91 -7.24 15.39
CA GLY A 51 -3.05 -7.84 14.07
C GLY A 51 -4.37 -8.57 13.88
N ILE A 52 -4.73 -8.79 12.61
CA ILE A 52 -5.90 -9.56 12.20
C ILE A 52 -5.47 -10.96 11.77
N TRP A 53 -6.15 -11.98 12.29
CA TRP A 53 -5.95 -13.35 11.83
C TRP A 53 -6.68 -13.59 10.51
N VAL A 54 -5.92 -13.97 9.48
CA VAL A 54 -6.41 -14.32 8.15
C VAL A 54 -6.39 -15.85 7.98
N PRO A 55 -7.52 -16.48 7.61
CA PRO A 55 -7.58 -17.91 7.30
C PRO A 55 -6.69 -18.30 6.12
N SER A 56 -6.16 -19.52 6.12
CA SER A 56 -5.32 -20.02 5.02
C SER A 56 -5.99 -20.00 3.64
N SER A 57 -7.31 -20.23 3.60
CA SER A 57 -8.09 -20.17 2.36
C SER A 57 -8.16 -18.76 1.79
N GLU A 58 -8.39 -17.76 2.63
CA GLU A 58 -8.41 -16.35 2.22
C GLU A 58 -7.02 -15.89 1.77
N TYR A 59 -5.98 -16.24 2.53
CA TYR A 59 -4.60 -15.95 2.15
C TYR A 59 -4.20 -16.58 0.81
N SER A 60 -4.61 -17.83 0.57
CA SER A 60 -4.27 -18.55 -0.68
C SER A 60 -5.04 -18.05 -1.89
N ASN A 61 -6.26 -17.53 -1.69
CA ASN A 61 -7.11 -16.98 -2.75
C ASN A 61 -6.85 -15.49 -3.02
N ALA A 62 -6.18 -14.79 -2.11
CA ALA A 62 -5.84 -13.40 -2.28
C ALA A 62 -4.80 -13.21 -3.39
N GLU A 63 -4.95 -12.13 -4.15
CA GLU A 63 -3.98 -11.75 -5.17
C GLU A 63 -3.02 -10.68 -4.62
N PRO A 64 -1.69 -10.80 -4.86
CA PRO A 64 -0.77 -9.73 -4.54
C PRO A 64 -1.13 -8.46 -5.29
N ASP A 65 -1.01 -7.31 -4.63
CA ASP A 65 -1.35 -6.03 -5.25
C ASP A 65 -0.59 -5.83 -6.58
N PRO A 66 -1.28 -5.40 -7.66
CA PRO A 66 -0.66 -5.23 -8.97
C PRO A 66 0.43 -4.16 -8.97
N LEU A 67 0.40 -3.23 -8.00
CA LEU A 67 1.32 -2.12 -7.89
C LEU A 67 2.58 -2.39 -7.06
N ARG A 68 2.64 -3.52 -6.34
CA ARG A 68 3.70 -3.81 -5.36
C ARG A 68 5.14 -3.64 -5.85
N ASN A 69 5.39 -3.83 -7.15
CA ASN A 69 6.75 -3.76 -7.72
C ASN A 69 7.19 -2.33 -8.06
N PHE A 70 6.26 -1.37 -8.05
CA PHE A 70 6.51 0.01 -8.45
C PHE A 70 5.97 1.04 -7.44
N ALA A 71 5.21 0.60 -6.43
CA ALA A 71 4.67 1.44 -5.38
C ALA A 71 5.73 2.33 -4.72
N GLU A 72 6.87 1.77 -4.31
CA GLU A 72 7.97 2.53 -3.70
C GLU A 72 8.49 3.65 -4.62
N LYS A 73 8.77 3.32 -5.90
CA LYS A 73 9.20 4.30 -6.90
C LYS A 73 8.16 5.41 -7.11
N ILE A 74 6.87 5.06 -7.13
CA ILE A 74 5.79 6.05 -7.26
C ILE A 74 5.78 6.95 -6.04
N VAL A 75 5.86 6.40 -4.83
CA VAL A 75 5.88 7.17 -3.59
C VAL A 75 7.04 8.18 -3.60
N ASP A 76 8.24 7.75 -4.00
CA ASP A 76 9.41 8.62 -4.13
C ASP A 76 9.20 9.73 -5.18
N GLU A 77 8.64 9.40 -6.35
CA GLU A 77 8.31 10.36 -7.40
C GLU A 77 7.29 11.40 -6.91
N MET A 78 6.23 10.96 -6.21
CA MET A 78 5.20 11.85 -5.68
C MET A 78 5.73 12.76 -4.58
N ASN A 79 6.53 12.22 -3.65
CA ASN A 79 7.09 13.00 -2.55
C ASN A 79 8.19 13.97 -2.99
N SER A 80 8.94 13.66 -4.05
CA SER A 80 10.05 14.50 -4.52
C SER A 80 9.63 15.50 -5.60
N GLY A 81 8.79 15.09 -6.54
CA GLY A 81 8.37 15.89 -7.70
C GLY A 81 7.00 16.55 -7.57
N HIS A 82 6.13 16.05 -6.67
CA HIS A 82 4.73 16.45 -6.55
C HIS A 82 4.30 16.75 -5.10
N ALA A 83 5.25 17.13 -4.24
CA ALA A 83 4.99 17.36 -2.80
C ALA A 83 3.87 18.39 -2.55
N ASP A 84 3.80 19.45 -3.36
CA ASP A 84 2.73 20.45 -3.27
C ASP A 84 1.36 19.88 -3.62
N ASP A 85 1.29 18.97 -4.60
CA ASP A 85 0.05 18.29 -4.95
C ASP A 85 -0.36 17.32 -3.84
N VAL A 86 0.59 16.54 -3.28
CA VAL A 86 0.32 15.67 -2.12
C VAL A 86 -0.27 16.45 -0.95
N ARG A 87 0.32 17.61 -0.63
CA ARG A 87 -0.19 18.52 0.42
C ARG A 87 -1.57 19.07 0.07
N ARG A 88 -1.81 19.47 -1.18
CA ARG A 88 -3.13 19.95 -1.63
C ARG A 88 -4.18 18.85 -1.51
N LEU A 89 -3.86 17.64 -1.95
CA LEU A 89 -4.74 16.48 -1.84
C LEU A 89 -5.11 16.20 -0.38
N CYS A 90 -4.15 16.25 0.54
CA CYS A 90 -4.44 16.15 1.97
C CYS A 90 -5.43 17.21 2.44
N ASN A 91 -5.20 18.49 2.16
CA ASN A 91 -6.08 19.57 2.62
C ASN A 91 -7.50 19.50 2.04
N ILE A 92 -7.63 19.04 0.80
CA ILE A 92 -8.90 18.97 0.09
C ILE A 92 -9.68 17.70 0.44
N PHE A 93 -9.04 16.53 0.43
CA PHE A 93 -9.71 15.25 0.59
C PHE A 93 -9.77 14.75 2.03
N VAL A 94 -8.98 15.30 2.96
CA VAL A 94 -8.97 14.89 4.37
C VAL A 94 -9.55 16.00 5.24
N ASP A 95 -10.47 15.64 6.12
CA ASP A 95 -10.98 16.51 7.17
C ASP A 95 -10.14 16.28 8.44
N SER A 96 -9.01 16.99 8.52
CA SER A 96 -8.03 16.80 9.60
C SER A 96 -8.52 17.36 10.94
N GLY A 97 -9.30 18.44 10.95
CA GLY A 97 -9.66 19.18 12.17
C GLY A 97 -8.48 19.87 12.87
N PHE A 98 -7.34 20.03 12.18
CA PHE A 98 -6.16 20.75 12.68
C PHE A 98 -5.30 21.29 11.53
N GLN A 99 -4.42 22.25 11.85
CA GLN A 99 -3.48 22.79 10.88
C GLN A 99 -2.42 21.75 10.52
N VAL A 100 -2.33 21.42 9.23
CA VAL A 100 -1.31 20.54 8.66
C VAL A 100 -0.04 21.34 8.43
N THR A 101 1.09 20.89 8.97
CA THR A 101 2.41 21.52 8.80
C THR A 101 3.20 20.90 7.65
N ASP A 102 3.09 19.59 7.46
CA ASP A 102 3.73 18.85 6.37
C ASP A 102 2.93 17.58 6.04
N THR A 103 3.18 16.99 4.87
CA THR A 103 2.52 15.75 4.45
C THR A 103 3.45 14.92 3.57
N LYS A 104 3.46 13.60 3.76
CA LYS A 104 4.22 12.66 2.93
C LYS A 104 3.41 11.43 2.59
N MET A 105 3.48 10.99 1.33
CA MET A 105 2.96 9.70 0.92
C MET A 105 3.81 8.57 1.50
N ILE A 106 3.16 7.52 1.98
CA ILE A 106 3.77 6.35 2.63
C ILE A 106 3.78 5.16 1.67
N TRP A 107 2.61 4.87 1.10
CA TRP A 107 2.40 3.73 0.24
C TRP A 107 1.26 4.00 -0.74
N VAL A 108 1.26 3.27 -1.85
CA VAL A 108 0.21 3.30 -2.86
C VAL A 108 -0.10 1.88 -3.29
N ASP A 109 -1.38 1.56 -3.45
CA ASP A 109 -1.88 0.28 -3.93
C ASP A 109 -3.05 0.50 -4.90
N ARG A 110 -3.66 -0.58 -5.40
CA ARG A 110 -4.72 -0.50 -6.42
C ARG A 110 -5.93 0.36 -6.03
N LEU A 111 -6.16 0.60 -4.74
CA LEU A 111 -7.35 1.31 -4.23
C LEU A 111 -7.07 2.76 -3.83
N GLY A 112 -5.82 3.19 -3.71
CA GLY A 112 -5.49 4.53 -3.23
C GLY A 112 -4.10 4.61 -2.63
N PHE A 113 -3.89 5.60 -1.77
CA PHE A 113 -2.61 5.85 -1.13
C PHE A 113 -2.76 6.32 0.31
N ASP A 114 -1.75 6.02 1.11
CA ASP A 114 -1.64 6.40 2.52
C ASP A 114 -0.71 7.59 2.67
N LEU A 115 -1.07 8.53 3.54
CA LEU A 115 -0.30 9.73 3.84
C LEU A 115 0.00 9.82 5.32
N TYR A 116 1.21 10.26 5.67
CA TYR A 116 1.48 10.87 6.96
C TYR A 116 1.15 12.36 6.91
N ILE A 117 0.42 12.82 7.91
CA ILE A 117 0.02 14.19 8.14
C ILE A 117 0.71 14.66 9.40
N TYR A 118 1.59 15.65 9.27
CA TYR A 118 2.31 16.25 10.38
C TYR A 118 1.55 17.49 10.87
N SER A 119 1.45 17.63 12.18
CA SER A 119 0.83 18.78 12.83
C SER A 119 1.46 19.01 14.20
N GLU A 120 1.16 20.15 14.82
CA GLU A 120 1.54 20.42 16.22
C GLU A 120 0.91 19.43 17.21
N LYS A 121 -0.19 18.75 16.84
CA LYS A 121 -0.90 17.77 17.69
C LYS A 121 -0.27 16.37 17.64
N GLY A 122 0.65 16.14 16.71
CA GLY A 122 1.26 14.83 16.46
C GLY A 122 1.28 14.45 14.99
N VAL A 123 1.64 13.19 14.74
CA VAL A 123 1.69 12.59 13.41
C VAL A 123 0.51 11.65 13.24
N PHE A 124 -0.23 11.82 12.15
CA PHE A 124 -1.41 11.03 11.83
C PHE A 124 -1.21 10.33 10.48
N ALA A 125 -1.82 9.16 10.30
CA ALA A 125 -1.97 8.52 9.01
C ALA A 125 -3.41 8.67 8.51
N ALA A 126 -3.57 8.90 7.21
CA ALA A 126 -4.86 8.95 6.53
C ALA A 126 -4.79 8.23 5.20
N ARG A 127 -5.87 7.53 4.85
CA ARG A 127 -6.03 6.82 3.59
C ARG A 127 -6.89 7.63 2.62
N ILE A 128 -6.36 7.97 1.45
CA ILE A 128 -7.13 8.62 0.39
C ILE A 128 -7.41 7.59 -0.72
N PRO A 129 -8.68 7.25 -1.00
CA PRO A 129 -9.01 6.32 -2.07
C PRO A 129 -8.87 6.97 -3.44
N PHE A 130 -8.48 6.17 -4.44
CA PHE A 130 -8.69 6.56 -5.83
C PHE A 130 -10.20 6.57 -6.16
N PRO A 131 -10.66 7.40 -7.10
CA PRO A 131 -12.05 7.38 -7.55
C PRO A 131 -12.47 6.03 -8.14
N ARG A 132 -11.51 5.27 -8.67
CA ARG A 132 -11.67 3.91 -9.21
C ARG A 132 -10.41 3.11 -8.96
N GLU A 133 -10.57 1.79 -8.89
CA GLU A 133 -9.44 0.86 -8.82
C GLU A 133 -8.50 1.02 -10.02
N VAL A 134 -7.19 0.98 -9.76
CA VAL A 134 -6.13 1.08 -10.77
C VAL A 134 -5.34 -0.22 -10.86
N THR A 135 -4.84 -0.54 -12.05
CA THR A 135 -4.17 -1.84 -12.31
C THR A 135 -2.70 -1.71 -12.69
N ASP A 136 -2.21 -0.50 -12.97
CA ASP A 136 -0.83 -0.26 -13.39
C ASP A 136 -0.32 1.14 -12.96
N GLU A 137 0.98 1.39 -13.15
CA GLU A 137 1.64 2.68 -12.84
C GLU A 137 0.99 3.85 -13.57
N LYS A 138 0.51 3.64 -14.81
CA LYS A 138 -0.14 4.68 -15.60
C LYS A 138 -1.49 5.06 -15.00
N GLY A 139 -2.25 4.08 -14.52
CA GLY A 139 -3.53 4.26 -13.84
C GLY A 139 -3.38 5.07 -12.56
N VAL A 140 -2.32 4.81 -11.79
CA VAL A 140 -1.96 5.62 -10.61
C VAL A 140 -1.68 7.06 -11.00
N LYS A 141 -0.77 7.29 -11.95
CA LYS A 141 -0.38 8.64 -12.38
C LYS A 141 -1.56 9.41 -12.96
N SER A 142 -2.40 8.75 -13.76
CA SER A 142 -3.62 9.33 -14.30
C SER A 142 -4.60 9.71 -13.19
N SER A 143 -4.85 8.81 -12.23
CA SER A 143 -5.79 9.06 -11.13
C SER A 143 -5.29 10.17 -10.22
N PHE A 144 -4.00 10.15 -9.86
CA PHE A 144 -3.36 11.21 -9.08
C PHE A 144 -3.48 12.56 -9.78
N ASN A 145 -3.14 12.65 -11.08
CA ASN A 145 -3.25 13.91 -11.84
C ASN A 145 -4.68 14.43 -11.89
N SER A 146 -5.66 13.57 -12.12
CA SER A 146 -7.08 13.95 -12.11
C SER A 146 -7.52 14.46 -10.73
N MET A 147 -7.10 13.80 -9.66
CA MET A 147 -7.40 14.24 -8.29
C MET A 147 -6.71 15.57 -7.97
N SER A 148 -5.46 15.77 -8.38
CA SER A 148 -4.70 17.01 -8.18
C SER A 148 -5.32 18.19 -8.93
N HIS A 149 -5.82 17.95 -10.14
CA HIS A 149 -6.57 18.95 -10.90
C HIS A 149 -7.86 19.34 -10.17
N LEU A 150 -8.67 18.37 -9.76
CA LEU A 150 -9.89 18.63 -9.00
C LEU A 150 -9.59 19.39 -7.69
N ALA A 151 -8.54 18.99 -6.97
CA ALA A 151 -8.13 19.66 -5.74
C ALA A 151 -7.71 21.11 -5.99
N TRP A 152 -7.03 21.38 -7.11
CA TRP A 152 -6.69 22.73 -7.52
C TRP A 152 -7.93 23.57 -7.87
N GLU A 153 -8.91 23.00 -8.59
CA GLU A 153 -10.17 23.70 -8.90
C GLU A 153 -10.96 24.07 -7.64
N VAL A 154 -11.02 23.14 -6.67
CA VAL A 154 -11.64 23.37 -5.36
C VAL A 154 -10.88 24.45 -4.58
N GLU A 155 -9.55 24.38 -4.52
CA GLU A 155 -8.71 25.37 -3.84
C GLU A 155 -8.87 26.78 -4.43
N LYS A 156 -9.09 26.89 -5.75
CA LYS A 156 -9.34 28.16 -6.46
C LYS A 156 -10.80 28.61 -6.45
N ASN A 157 -11.68 27.90 -5.76
CA ASN A 157 -13.13 28.14 -5.74
C ASN A 157 -13.77 28.13 -7.14
N TYR A 158 -13.21 27.38 -8.09
CA TYR A 158 -13.82 27.16 -9.41
C TYR A 158 -14.93 26.11 -9.37
N THR A 159 -14.87 25.21 -8.38
CA THR A 159 -15.90 24.21 -8.14
C THR A 159 -16.13 24.01 -6.65
N VAL A 160 -17.33 23.55 -6.29
CA VAL A 160 -17.66 23.13 -4.92
C VAL A 160 -17.34 21.64 -4.81
N PRO A 161 -16.66 21.18 -3.75
CA PRO A 161 -16.35 19.77 -3.59
C PRO A 161 -17.64 18.98 -3.33
N GLU A 162 -18.11 18.24 -4.34
CA GLU A 162 -19.24 17.31 -4.25
C GLU A 162 -18.78 15.90 -3.82
N PHE A 163 -17.96 15.81 -2.78
CA PHE A 163 -17.51 14.53 -2.23
C PHE A 163 -17.34 14.61 -0.71
N GLU A 164 -17.44 13.46 -0.05
CA GLU A 164 -17.15 13.35 1.38
C GLU A 164 -15.65 13.32 1.61
N LYS A 165 -15.18 14.17 2.52
CA LYS A 165 -13.79 14.13 2.98
C LYS A 165 -13.56 12.92 3.89
N VAL A 166 -12.36 12.37 3.81
CA VAL A 166 -11.87 11.33 4.71
C VAL A 166 -11.75 11.90 6.12
N LYS A 167 -12.45 11.28 7.07
CA LYS A 167 -12.42 11.65 8.50
C LYS A 167 -11.62 10.68 9.36
N CYS A 168 -11.31 9.49 8.83
CA CYS A 168 -10.57 8.48 9.55
C CYS A 168 -9.09 8.86 9.60
N LEU A 169 -8.62 9.26 10.78
CA LEU A 169 -7.23 9.57 11.07
C LEU A 169 -6.72 8.61 12.14
N LYS A 170 -5.61 7.95 11.85
CA LYS A 170 -4.93 7.07 12.80
C LYS A 170 -3.77 7.84 13.42
N LYS A 171 -3.78 8.07 14.74
CA LYS A 171 -2.65 8.72 15.40
C LYS A 171 -1.47 7.75 15.49
N ILE A 172 -0.32 8.17 14.99
CA ILE A 172 0.92 7.38 14.96
C ILE A 172 1.86 7.80 16.10
N ARG A 173 1.94 9.11 16.36
CA ARG A 173 2.76 9.71 17.44
C ARG A 173 2.05 10.93 18.03
#